data_AF-D9PYG8-F1
#
_entry.id   AF-D9PYG8-F1
#
_cell.length_a   1.000
_cell.length_b   1.000
_cell.length_c   1.000
_cell.angle_alpha   90.00
_cell.angle_beta   90.00
_cell.angle_gamma   90.00
#
_symmetry.space_group_name_H-M   'P 1'
#
loop_
_entity.id
_entity.type
_entity.pdbx_description
1 polymer ?
#
loop_
_entity_poly.entity_id
_entity_poly.type
_entity_poly.pdbx_seq_one_letter_code
_entity_poly.pdbx_strand_id
1 'polypeptide(L)'
;MDEFFQKLRRIQKKERTESGLARVGDDFYERVHSYLEDLLEAVGNDPFAKEHYLIRDTQRIATEICERREHKITDSAVMNVQRSYHLFNGKPQFDLQDTTPLNMTPEEEELYFSLIETLREFREKIIPSIELDKEKKKPRAEPEVIQKPKKKDSQPSENEIRANALDDRGGIETVLIFEEVPARIMGVDEKIYGPFRPQDIVTLPSLNADVFINARKGRRIRYS
;
A
#
# COMPACT_ATOMS: atom_id res chain seq x y z
N MET A 1 29.23 -22.84 -13.21
CA MET A 1 28.46 -22.22 -12.12
C MET A 1 27.02 -22.55 -12.37
N ASP A 2 26.34 -23.08 -11.36
CA ASP A 2 24.94 -23.47 -11.44
C ASP A 2 24.02 -22.29 -11.79
N GLU A 3 22.94 -22.53 -12.55
CA GLU A 3 22.00 -21.49 -12.97
C GLU A 3 21.02 -21.08 -11.87
N PHE A 4 20.51 -22.04 -11.09
CA PHE A 4 19.62 -21.78 -9.97
C PHE A 4 20.36 -21.06 -8.83
N PHE A 5 21.60 -21.45 -8.52
CA PHE A 5 22.43 -20.71 -7.56
C PHE A 5 22.67 -19.26 -8.00
N GLN A 6 22.83 -19.01 -9.31
CA GLN A 6 22.89 -17.65 -9.85
C GLN A 6 21.54 -16.91 -9.71
N LYS A 7 20.40 -17.60 -9.87
CA LYS A 7 19.06 -17.03 -9.57
C LYS A 7 18.97 -16.62 -8.08
N LEU A 8 19.38 -17.49 -7.14
CA LEU A 8 19.40 -17.18 -5.72
C LEU A 8 20.27 -15.95 -5.39
N ARG A 9 21.49 -15.87 -5.92
CA ARG A 9 22.35 -14.69 -5.74
C ARG A 9 21.76 -13.40 -6.34
N ARG A 10 20.98 -13.49 -7.42
CA ARG A 10 20.23 -12.35 -7.99
C ARG A 10 19.06 -11.93 -7.09
N ILE A 11 18.30 -12.89 -6.54
CA ILE A 11 17.21 -12.64 -5.58
C ILE A 11 17.77 -12.00 -4.30
N GLN A 12 18.79 -12.59 -3.68
CA GLN A 12 19.46 -12.05 -2.49
C GLN A 12 19.93 -10.60 -2.69
N LYS A 13 20.50 -10.28 -3.87
CA LYS A 13 20.89 -8.90 -4.18
C LYS A 13 19.67 -7.96 -4.26
N LYS A 14 18.60 -8.37 -4.95
CA LYS A 14 17.35 -7.60 -5.05
C LYS A 14 16.73 -7.36 -3.68
N GLU A 15 16.57 -8.40 -2.88
CA GLU A 15 15.94 -8.35 -1.55
C GLU A 15 16.71 -7.44 -0.56
N ARG A 16 18.01 -7.22 -0.81
CA ARG A 16 18.88 -6.28 -0.08
C ARG A 16 18.86 -4.82 -0.58
N THR A 17 18.27 -4.54 -1.75
CA THR A 17 18.33 -3.19 -2.39
C THR A 17 16.99 -2.63 -2.82
N GLU A 18 16.01 -3.48 -3.10
CA GLU A 18 14.62 -3.12 -3.40
C GLU A 18 13.88 -2.98 -2.05
N SER A 19 13.04 -1.95 -1.87
CA SER A 19 12.30 -1.76 -0.61
C SER A 19 11.12 -2.72 -0.48
N GLY A 20 10.38 -2.94 -1.57
CA GLY A 20 9.36 -4.01 -1.66
C GLY A 20 9.97 -5.41 -1.80
N LEU A 21 9.11 -6.44 -1.81
CA LEU A 21 9.50 -7.84 -2.01
C LEU A 21 10.00 -8.09 -3.44
N ALA A 22 11.11 -8.80 -3.58
CA ALA A 22 11.59 -9.22 -4.90
C ALA A 22 10.69 -10.29 -5.51
N ARG A 23 10.55 -10.32 -6.85
CA ARG A 23 9.81 -11.38 -7.55
C ARG A 23 10.61 -12.69 -7.57
N VAL A 24 10.21 -13.65 -6.75
CA VAL A 24 10.83 -14.98 -6.63
C VAL A 24 10.15 -16.04 -7.52
N GLY A 25 8.81 -15.97 -7.63
CA GLY A 25 7.95 -17.00 -8.22
C GLY A 25 7.34 -17.89 -7.14
N ASP A 26 6.13 -18.40 -7.38
CA ASP A 26 5.23 -18.88 -6.33
C ASP A 26 5.82 -20.11 -5.63
N ASP A 27 6.18 -21.15 -6.39
CA ASP A 27 6.94 -22.33 -5.97
C ASP A 27 8.46 -22.03 -5.80
N PHE A 28 8.80 -20.93 -5.10
CA PHE A 28 10.19 -20.60 -4.76
C PHE A 28 10.78 -21.56 -3.72
N TYR A 29 10.04 -21.85 -2.65
CA TYR A 29 10.50 -22.67 -1.54
C TYR A 29 10.69 -24.14 -1.95
N GLU A 30 9.77 -24.69 -2.75
CA GLU A 30 9.91 -26.03 -3.35
C GLU A 30 11.21 -26.15 -4.16
N ARG A 31 11.50 -25.19 -5.05
CA ARG A 31 12.73 -25.20 -5.86
C ARG A 31 14.00 -25.07 -5.03
N VAL A 32 13.96 -24.36 -3.90
CA VAL A 32 15.08 -24.31 -2.94
C VAL A 32 15.27 -25.65 -2.24
N HIS A 33 14.19 -26.34 -1.90
CA HIS A 33 14.23 -27.68 -1.30
C HIS A 33 14.87 -28.69 -2.26
N SER A 34 14.31 -28.86 -3.46
CA SER A 34 14.82 -29.82 -4.44
C SER A 34 16.27 -29.54 -4.83
N TYR A 35 16.67 -28.28 -4.98
CA TYR A 35 18.08 -27.94 -5.24
C TYR A 35 19.03 -28.28 -4.08
N LEU A 36 18.56 -28.23 -2.83
CA LEU A 36 19.34 -28.68 -1.68
C LEU A 36 19.41 -30.21 -1.59
N GLU A 37 18.36 -30.93 -2.01
CA GLU A 37 18.35 -32.39 -2.16
C GLU A 37 19.33 -32.84 -3.26
N ASP A 38 19.26 -32.23 -4.46
CA ASP A 38 20.18 -32.48 -5.60
C ASP A 38 21.65 -32.35 -5.17
N LEU A 39 21.97 -31.28 -4.42
CA LEU A 39 23.33 -31.05 -3.90
C LEU A 39 23.73 -32.08 -2.84
N LEU A 40 22.80 -32.53 -2.00
CA LEU A 40 23.07 -33.51 -0.95
C LEU A 40 23.30 -34.91 -1.54
N GLU A 41 22.51 -35.31 -2.54
CA GLU A 41 22.74 -36.54 -3.31
C GLU A 41 24.07 -36.51 -4.06
N ALA A 42 24.43 -35.37 -4.67
CA ALA A 42 25.70 -35.19 -5.37
C ALA A 42 26.94 -35.26 -4.44
N VAL A 43 26.78 -34.91 -3.17
CA VAL A 43 27.81 -35.07 -2.12
C VAL A 43 27.88 -36.52 -1.61
N GLY A 44 26.72 -37.16 -1.43
CA GLY A 44 26.63 -38.51 -0.88
C GLY A 44 27.29 -38.63 0.49
N ASN A 45 28.19 -39.61 0.64
CA ASN A 45 28.89 -39.91 1.89
C ASN A 45 30.36 -39.41 1.93
N ASP A 46 30.83 -38.59 0.98
CA ASP A 46 32.22 -38.08 0.99
C ASP A 46 32.36 -36.88 1.96
N PRO A 47 33.16 -36.97 3.05
CA PRO A 47 33.38 -35.85 3.97
C PRO A 47 34.20 -34.69 3.37
N PHE A 48 34.82 -34.88 2.19
CA PHE A 48 35.76 -33.95 1.57
C PHE A 48 35.28 -33.37 0.23
N ALA A 49 34.04 -33.67 -0.18
CA ALA A 49 33.41 -33.06 -1.34
C ALA A 49 33.46 -31.52 -1.27
N LYS A 50 33.78 -30.86 -2.39
CA LYS A 50 33.86 -29.39 -2.45
C LYS A 50 32.46 -28.76 -2.41
N GLU A 51 31.48 -29.56 -2.79
CA GLU A 51 30.06 -29.29 -2.91
C GLU A 51 29.42 -29.04 -1.53
N HIS A 52 30.03 -29.53 -0.42
CA HIS A 52 29.69 -29.12 0.96
C HIS A 52 29.70 -27.60 1.17
N TYR A 53 30.64 -26.88 0.53
CA TYR A 53 30.67 -25.41 0.60
C TYR A 53 29.48 -24.78 -0.15
N LEU A 54 29.01 -25.42 -1.22
CA LEU A 54 27.89 -24.95 -2.03
C LEU A 54 26.56 -25.20 -1.30
N ILE A 55 26.38 -26.35 -0.63
CA ILE A 55 25.24 -26.61 0.27
C ILE A 55 25.16 -25.51 1.33
N ARG A 56 26.25 -25.31 2.10
CA ARG A 56 26.26 -24.35 3.22
C ARG A 56 26.06 -22.90 2.79
N ASP A 57 26.60 -22.51 1.63
CA ASP A 57 26.38 -21.17 1.09
C ASP A 57 24.94 -21.01 0.56
N THR A 58 24.39 -22.04 -0.11
CA THR A 58 22.99 -22.07 -0.57
C THR A 58 22.01 -21.95 0.59
N GLN A 59 22.17 -22.75 1.64
CA GLN A 59 21.37 -22.66 2.88
C GLN A 59 21.42 -21.24 3.45
N ARG A 60 22.61 -20.67 3.63
CA ARG A 60 22.80 -19.30 4.13
C ARG A 60 22.12 -18.23 3.25
N ILE A 61 22.19 -18.38 1.92
CA ILE A 61 21.55 -17.45 0.99
C ILE A 61 20.03 -17.57 1.07
N ALA A 62 19.49 -18.79 1.13
CA ALA A 62 18.06 -19.04 1.28
C ALA A 62 17.54 -18.43 2.60
N THR A 63 18.20 -18.70 3.73
CA THR A 63 17.84 -18.11 5.03
C THR A 63 17.87 -16.58 5.01
N GLU A 64 18.92 -15.93 4.43
CA GLU A 64 18.93 -14.46 4.32
C GLU A 64 17.79 -13.92 3.43
N ILE A 65 17.31 -14.71 2.46
CA ILE A 65 16.14 -14.33 1.65
C ILE A 65 14.85 -14.47 2.50
N CYS A 66 14.65 -15.58 3.22
CA CYS A 66 13.49 -15.77 4.10
C CYS A 66 13.38 -14.65 5.15
N GLU A 67 14.41 -14.47 5.98
CA GLU A 67 14.45 -13.50 7.08
C GLU A 67 14.14 -12.07 6.61
N ARG A 68 14.62 -11.68 5.42
CA ARG A 68 14.36 -10.36 4.84
C ARG A 68 12.94 -10.20 4.33
N ARG A 69 12.34 -11.27 3.80
CA ARG A 69 10.97 -11.26 3.29
C ARG A 69 9.97 -11.29 4.44
N GLU A 70 10.17 -12.15 5.43
CA GLU A 70 9.44 -12.16 6.71
C GLU A 70 9.40 -10.78 7.36
N HIS A 71 10.54 -10.08 7.45
CA HIS A 71 10.61 -8.72 7.99
C HIS A 71 9.77 -7.72 7.16
N LYS A 72 9.89 -7.74 5.83
CA LYS A 72 9.10 -6.86 4.94
C LYS A 72 7.60 -7.15 4.96
N ILE A 73 7.21 -8.43 5.03
CA ILE A 73 5.83 -8.89 5.15
C ILE A 73 5.24 -8.41 6.49
N THR A 74 5.99 -8.59 7.58
CA THR A 74 5.60 -8.15 8.92
C THR A 74 5.45 -6.64 9.00
N ASP A 75 6.43 -5.88 8.50
CA ASP A 75 6.37 -4.41 8.44
C ASP A 75 5.16 -3.96 7.60
N SER A 76 4.91 -4.58 6.45
CA SER A 76 3.75 -4.28 5.59
C SER A 76 2.43 -4.57 6.30
N ALA A 77 2.27 -5.74 6.93
CA ALA A 77 1.10 -6.09 7.72
C ALA A 77 0.85 -5.09 8.86
N VAL A 78 1.89 -4.75 9.63
CA VAL A 78 1.82 -3.76 10.71
C VAL A 78 1.41 -2.38 10.17
N MET A 79 1.97 -1.93 9.04
CA MET A 79 1.61 -0.66 8.41
C MET A 79 0.17 -0.65 7.87
N ASN A 80 -0.30 -1.77 7.31
CA ASN A 80 -1.64 -1.87 6.74
C ASN A 80 -2.73 -1.92 7.83
N VAL A 81 -2.46 -2.60 8.95
CA VAL A 81 -3.32 -2.49 10.14
C VAL A 81 -3.23 -1.11 10.79
N GLN A 82 -2.07 -0.43 10.76
CA GLN A 82 -1.96 0.97 11.21
C GLN A 82 -2.78 1.95 10.37
N ARG A 83 -2.77 1.81 9.03
CA ARG A 83 -3.53 2.66 8.09
C ARG A 83 -5.04 2.48 8.23
N SER A 84 -5.51 1.26 8.49
CA SER A 84 -6.95 0.94 8.60
C SER A 84 -7.50 1.15 10.01
N TYR A 85 -6.86 0.58 11.04
CA TYR A 85 -7.31 0.64 12.43
C TYR A 85 -6.91 1.95 13.13
N HIS A 86 -7.66 3.00 12.82
CA HIS A 86 -7.61 4.31 13.48
C HIS A 86 -8.12 4.25 14.93
N LEU A 87 -7.22 3.88 15.85
CA LEU A 87 -7.47 3.67 17.29
C LEU A 87 -8.36 4.71 18.00
N PHE A 88 -8.34 5.98 17.56
CA PHE A 88 -9.06 7.07 18.21
C PHE A 88 -9.97 7.89 17.28
N ASN A 89 -10.06 7.55 15.98
CA ASN A 89 -10.69 8.41 14.96
C ASN A 89 -11.61 7.61 14.02
N GLY A 90 -12.87 7.44 14.43
CA GLY A 90 -13.95 6.89 13.59
C GLY A 90 -13.95 5.36 13.48
N LYS A 91 -14.80 4.83 12.59
CA LYS A 91 -14.88 3.39 12.31
C LYS A 91 -13.74 2.98 11.37
N PRO A 92 -12.99 1.90 11.65
CA PRO A 92 -11.99 1.40 10.72
C PRO A 92 -12.67 0.83 9.47
N GLN A 93 -12.36 1.39 8.30
CA GLN A 93 -12.66 0.75 7.02
C GLN A 93 -11.39 0.04 6.55
N PHE A 94 -11.46 -1.29 6.49
CA PHE A 94 -10.40 -2.13 5.96
C PHE A 94 -10.58 -2.22 4.44
N ASP A 95 -10.14 -1.18 3.73
CA ASP A 95 -10.21 -1.14 2.26
C ASP A 95 -9.14 -2.07 1.68
N LEU A 96 -9.56 -3.31 1.40
CA LEU A 96 -8.70 -4.47 1.16
C LEU A 96 -7.83 -4.35 -0.11
N GLN A 97 -8.21 -3.50 -1.07
CA GLN A 97 -7.84 -3.68 -2.47
C GLN A 97 -6.45 -3.15 -2.87
N ASP A 98 -5.90 -2.15 -2.18
CA ASP A 98 -4.70 -1.41 -2.64
C ASP A 98 -3.47 -1.48 -1.69
N THR A 99 -3.45 -2.39 -0.69
CA THR A 99 -2.35 -2.40 0.32
C THR A 99 -1.59 -3.72 0.49
N THR A 100 -2.10 -4.85 0.02
CA THR A 100 -1.39 -6.15 0.10
C THR A 100 -0.08 -6.12 -0.69
N PRO A 101 1.07 -6.53 -0.10
CA PRO A 101 2.36 -6.43 -0.77
C PRO A 101 2.47 -7.40 -1.96
N LEU A 102 2.86 -6.88 -3.11
CA LEU A 102 3.05 -7.67 -4.33
C LEU A 102 4.30 -8.58 -4.24
N ASN A 103 4.27 -9.68 -4.97
CA ASN A 103 5.34 -10.71 -5.04
C ASN A 103 5.54 -11.56 -3.78
N MET A 104 4.50 -11.82 -2.99
CA MET A 104 4.51 -12.91 -2.01
C MET A 104 4.42 -14.28 -2.70
N THR A 105 4.85 -15.35 -2.02
CA THR A 105 4.47 -16.75 -2.32
C THR A 105 3.18 -17.13 -1.57
N PRO A 106 2.55 -18.28 -1.84
CA PRO A 106 1.33 -18.71 -1.13
C PRO A 106 1.51 -18.86 0.39
N GLU A 107 2.67 -19.36 0.83
CA GLU A 107 3.00 -19.54 2.25
C GLU A 107 3.24 -18.19 2.96
N GLU A 108 3.81 -17.23 2.23
CA GLU A 108 3.99 -15.85 2.68
C GLU A 108 2.67 -15.08 2.76
N GLU A 109 1.72 -15.38 1.88
CA GLU A 109 0.36 -14.83 1.90
C GLU A 109 -0.45 -15.36 3.09
N GLU A 110 -0.33 -16.65 3.42
CA GLU A 110 -0.91 -17.23 4.65
C GLU A 110 -0.34 -16.57 5.92
N LEU A 111 1.00 -16.39 5.99
CA LEU A 111 1.66 -15.66 7.06
C LEU A 111 1.16 -14.20 7.16
N TYR A 112 1.07 -13.50 6.03
CA TYR A 112 0.57 -12.12 5.98
C TYR A 112 -0.83 -12.01 6.56
N PHE A 113 -1.79 -12.84 6.10
CA PHE A 113 -3.16 -12.78 6.62
C PHE A 113 -3.25 -13.15 8.10
N SER A 114 -2.51 -14.17 8.55
CA SER A 114 -2.43 -14.52 9.99
C SER A 114 -1.93 -13.36 10.86
N LEU A 115 -0.93 -12.60 10.38
CA LEU A 115 -0.46 -11.37 11.04
C LEU A 115 -1.52 -10.25 11.03
N ILE A 116 -2.24 -10.05 9.93
CA ILE A 116 -3.36 -9.08 9.87
C ILE A 116 -4.45 -9.43 10.91
N GLU A 117 -4.87 -10.69 10.99
CA GLU A 117 -5.97 -11.11 11.87
C GLU A 117 -5.59 -11.04 13.37
N THR A 118 -4.39 -11.48 13.73
CA THR A 118 -3.89 -11.38 15.12
C THR A 118 -3.71 -9.93 15.57
N LEU A 119 -3.21 -9.05 14.69
CA LEU A 119 -3.10 -7.61 14.96
C LEU A 119 -4.47 -6.92 15.05
N ARG A 120 -5.45 -7.33 14.23
CA ARG A 120 -6.86 -6.89 14.32
C ARG A 120 -7.44 -7.21 15.69
N GLU A 121 -7.43 -8.49 16.07
CA GLU A 121 -7.98 -8.95 17.34
C GLU A 121 -7.34 -8.24 18.54
N PHE A 122 -6.03 -8.03 18.51
CA PHE A 122 -5.30 -7.35 19.58
C PHE A 122 -5.76 -5.89 19.75
N ARG A 123 -6.03 -5.18 18.64
CA ARG A 123 -6.53 -3.79 18.69
C ARG A 123 -7.97 -3.70 19.20
N GLU A 124 -8.83 -4.61 18.77
CA GLU A 124 -10.22 -4.70 19.24
C GLU A 124 -10.29 -5.01 20.76
N LYS A 125 -9.32 -5.75 21.29
CA LYS A 125 -9.16 -6.01 22.73
C LYS A 125 -8.61 -4.81 23.52
N ILE A 126 -7.71 -4.00 22.93
CA ILE A 126 -7.17 -2.78 23.58
C ILE A 126 -8.20 -1.65 23.60
N ILE A 127 -8.99 -1.49 22.53
CA ILE A 127 -9.98 -0.40 22.42
C ILE A 127 -11.37 -0.99 22.14
N PRO A 128 -12.13 -1.33 23.20
CA PRO A 128 -13.54 -1.68 23.10
C PRO A 128 -14.35 -0.43 22.70
N SER A 129 -14.45 -0.18 21.40
CA SER A 129 -15.36 0.79 20.75
C SER A 129 -15.59 2.09 21.51
N ILE A 130 -14.66 3.06 21.41
CA ILE A 130 -14.91 4.43 21.88
C ILE A 130 -15.98 5.06 20.95
N GLU A 131 -17.24 4.99 21.36
CA GLU A 131 -18.37 5.63 20.70
C GLU A 131 -18.29 7.17 20.81
N LEU A 132 -17.46 7.81 19.97
CA LEU A 132 -17.35 9.27 19.94
C LEU A 132 -18.63 9.98 19.44
N ASP A 133 -19.53 9.28 18.75
CA ASP A 133 -20.77 9.82 18.18
C ASP A 133 -22.03 9.56 19.03
N LYS A 134 -22.06 10.10 20.26
CA LYS A 134 -23.32 10.30 21.03
C LYS A 134 -23.55 11.76 21.44
N GLU A 135 -22.98 12.71 20.69
CA GLU A 135 -23.38 14.12 20.73
C GLU A 135 -24.83 14.32 20.24
N LYS A 136 -25.65 14.96 21.08
CA LYS A 136 -27.12 14.94 20.95
C LYS A 136 -27.65 15.96 19.94
N LYS A 137 -27.76 15.60 18.66
CA LYS A 137 -28.66 16.31 17.73
C LYS A 137 -30.10 15.79 17.88
N LYS A 138 -30.90 16.47 18.71
CA LYS A 138 -32.35 16.25 18.79
C LYS A 138 -33.01 16.56 17.43
N PRO A 139 -33.92 15.72 16.90
CA PRO A 139 -34.75 16.12 15.78
C PRO A 139 -35.74 17.20 16.23
N ARG A 140 -35.88 18.26 15.44
CA ARG A 140 -36.99 19.21 15.51
C ARG A 140 -37.60 19.31 14.12
N ALA A 141 -38.77 18.69 13.95
CA ALA A 141 -39.56 18.84 12.73
C ALA A 141 -40.14 20.26 12.63
N GLU A 142 -40.42 20.67 11.39
CA GLU A 142 -41.16 21.90 11.06
C GLU A 142 -42.67 21.72 11.33
N PRO A 143 -43.50 22.77 11.17
CA PRO A 143 -44.04 23.03 9.82
C PRO A 143 -44.22 24.51 9.40
N GLU A 144 -43.94 24.75 8.12
CA GLU A 144 -44.70 25.51 7.10
C GLU A 144 -44.92 27.06 7.10
N VAL A 145 -44.29 27.69 6.08
CA VAL A 145 -44.88 28.52 4.99
C VAL A 145 -45.39 29.97 5.27
N ILE A 146 -45.50 30.76 4.17
CA ILE A 146 -46.04 32.15 3.99
C ILE A 146 -44.99 33.28 4.22
N GLN A 147 -44.71 34.23 3.30
CA GLN A 147 -45.04 34.46 1.87
C GLN A 147 -43.96 35.35 1.17
N LYS A 148 -44.09 35.64 -0.15
CA LYS A 148 -43.14 36.43 -1.00
C LYS A 148 -43.55 37.91 -1.13
N PRO A 149 -42.62 38.79 -1.58
CA PRO A 149 -42.81 39.45 -2.89
C PRO A 149 -41.58 39.38 -3.83
N LYS A 150 -41.56 40.15 -4.94
CA LYS A 150 -40.79 39.86 -6.18
C LYS A 150 -40.50 41.12 -7.03
N LYS A 151 -39.56 41.04 -8.00
CA LYS A 151 -39.19 42.02 -9.08
C LYS A 151 -38.24 43.16 -8.63
N LYS A 152 -37.43 43.85 -9.46
CA LYS A 152 -36.93 43.77 -10.88
C LYS A 152 -35.75 44.79 -10.95
N ASP A 153 -34.77 44.83 -11.87
CA ASP A 153 -34.33 44.03 -13.03
C ASP A 153 -32.79 43.78 -12.88
N SER A 154 -31.82 43.75 -13.82
CA SER A 154 -31.71 43.94 -15.29
C SER A 154 -30.45 43.27 -15.88
N GLN A 155 -30.34 43.27 -17.22
CA GLN A 155 -29.11 43.06 -18.02
C GLN A 155 -29.09 44.10 -19.17
N PRO A 156 -27.97 44.23 -19.91
CA PRO A 156 -27.83 43.45 -21.13
C PRO A 156 -26.45 42.77 -21.31
N SER A 157 -26.41 41.81 -22.24
CA SER A 157 -25.24 41.18 -22.86
C SER A 157 -24.67 42.11 -23.98
N GLU A 158 -23.63 41.81 -24.78
CA GLU A 158 -22.96 40.56 -25.18
C GLU A 158 -21.46 40.80 -25.43
N ASN A 159 -20.65 39.73 -25.41
CA ASN A 159 -19.72 39.40 -26.51
C ASN A 159 -19.06 38.04 -26.29
N GLU A 160 -19.33 37.08 -27.16
CA GLU A 160 -18.75 35.74 -27.14
C GLU A 160 -17.42 35.69 -27.89
N ILE A 161 -16.29 35.46 -27.20
CA ILE A 161 -15.15 34.78 -27.84
C ILE A 161 -14.46 33.86 -26.82
N ARG A 162 -14.08 32.65 -27.24
CA ARG A 162 -13.24 31.66 -26.54
C ARG A 162 -13.92 30.82 -25.44
N ALA A 163 -15.01 30.16 -25.81
CA ALA A 163 -15.20 28.79 -25.33
C ALA A 163 -13.98 27.93 -25.77
N ASN A 164 -13.39 27.17 -24.83
CA ASN A 164 -12.47 26.02 -24.97
C ASN A 164 -11.55 25.90 -23.72
N ALA A 165 -12.13 25.69 -22.53
CA ALA A 165 -11.39 25.57 -21.25
C ALA A 165 -12.13 24.70 -20.19
N LEU A 166 -13.01 23.81 -20.64
CA LEU A 166 -13.97 23.10 -19.80
C LEU A 166 -14.21 21.66 -20.32
N ASP A 167 -13.24 20.75 -20.13
CA ASP A 167 -13.55 19.30 -20.07
C ASP A 167 -12.48 18.37 -19.43
N ASP A 168 -11.33 18.88 -18.94
CA ASP A 168 -10.23 18.04 -18.41
C ASP A 168 -9.91 18.29 -16.92
N ARG A 169 -10.95 18.50 -16.09
CA ARG A 169 -10.80 18.79 -14.65
C ARG A 169 -11.38 17.71 -13.72
N GLY A 170 -11.64 16.52 -14.27
CA GLY A 170 -12.12 15.33 -13.52
C GLY A 170 -11.15 14.14 -13.51
N GLY A 171 -9.91 14.31 -14.01
CA GLY A 171 -8.93 13.24 -14.07
C GLY A 171 -8.51 12.72 -12.69
N ILE A 172 -8.20 11.41 -12.63
CA ILE A 172 -7.55 10.76 -11.49
C ILE A 172 -6.12 10.44 -11.91
N GLU A 173 -5.14 10.79 -11.09
CA GLU A 173 -3.72 10.56 -11.34
C GLU A 173 -3.05 9.80 -10.20
N THR A 174 -2.15 8.89 -10.55
CA THR A 174 -1.30 8.17 -9.61
C THR A 174 -0.06 9.01 -9.29
N VAL A 175 0.21 9.24 -8.00
CA VAL A 175 1.36 10.01 -7.50
C VAL A 175 2.17 9.18 -6.50
N LEU A 176 3.48 9.12 -6.70
CA LEU A 176 4.44 8.64 -5.71
C LEU A 176 4.81 9.79 -4.77
N ILE A 177 4.64 9.61 -3.46
CA ILE A 177 4.97 10.59 -2.42
C ILE A 177 6.44 10.44 -1.97
N PHE A 178 7.12 11.56 -1.71
CA PHE A 178 8.54 11.60 -1.34
C PHE A 178 8.81 12.05 0.10
N GLU A 179 7.90 12.79 0.72
CA GLU A 179 8.03 13.32 2.09
C GLU A 179 6.81 12.95 2.94
N GLU A 180 6.95 12.91 4.27
CA GLU A 180 5.78 12.71 5.13
C GLU A 180 4.85 13.94 5.09
N VAL A 181 3.55 13.65 4.94
CA VAL A 181 2.46 14.63 4.91
C VAL A 181 1.53 14.25 6.08
N PRO A 182 1.83 14.69 7.31
CA PRO A 182 1.16 14.21 8.52
C PRO A 182 -0.26 14.77 8.68
N ALA A 183 -0.66 15.76 7.88
CA ALA A 183 -2.01 16.29 7.83
C ALA A 183 -2.85 15.59 6.75
N ARG A 184 -4.08 15.21 7.10
CA ARG A 184 -5.10 14.85 6.10
C ARG A 184 -5.48 16.07 5.28
N ILE A 185 -5.68 15.89 3.97
CA ILE A 185 -6.13 16.94 3.05
C ILE A 185 -7.55 16.65 2.53
N MET A 186 -8.28 17.70 2.16
CA MET A 186 -9.56 17.58 1.46
C MET A 186 -9.33 17.60 -0.05
N GLY A 187 -10.01 16.69 -0.75
CA GLY A 187 -10.07 16.61 -2.20
C GLY A 187 -11.01 17.65 -2.79
N VAL A 188 -10.82 17.96 -4.08
CA VAL A 188 -11.80 18.73 -4.87
C VAL A 188 -13.13 17.97 -5.08
N ASP A 189 -13.15 16.68 -4.76
CA ASP A 189 -14.30 15.78 -4.76
C ASP A 189 -14.88 15.54 -3.34
N GLU A 190 -14.58 16.46 -2.40
CA GLU A 190 -14.98 16.45 -0.99
C GLU A 190 -14.47 15.26 -0.14
N LYS A 191 -13.76 14.30 -0.72
CA LYS A 191 -13.14 13.19 0.02
C LYS A 191 -11.95 13.66 0.87
N ILE A 192 -11.61 12.89 1.88
CA ILE A 192 -10.46 13.15 2.75
C ILE A 192 -9.35 12.15 2.42
N TYR A 193 -8.15 12.65 2.12
CA TYR A 193 -6.98 11.86 1.75
C TYR A 193 -5.83 12.01 2.75
N GLY A 194 -4.98 11.00 2.83
CA GLY A 194 -3.84 10.94 3.74
C GLY A 194 -4.20 10.54 5.19
N PRO A 195 -3.27 10.66 6.16
CA PRO A 195 -1.90 11.17 6.01
C PRO A 195 -1.06 10.29 5.08
N PHE A 196 -0.04 10.88 4.45
CA PHE A 196 0.85 10.18 3.52
C PHE A 196 2.27 10.08 4.09
N ARG A 197 2.97 9.02 3.73
CA ARG A 197 4.38 8.76 4.05
C ARG A 197 5.24 8.68 2.78
N PRO A 198 6.57 8.85 2.89
CA PRO A 198 7.48 8.61 1.77
C PRO A 198 7.28 7.21 1.19
N GLN A 199 7.32 7.10 -0.13
CA GLN A 199 7.07 5.89 -0.94
C GLN A 199 5.59 5.44 -1.05
N ASP A 200 4.62 6.12 -0.42
CA ASP A 200 3.20 5.87 -0.72
C ASP A 200 2.90 6.17 -2.20
N ILE A 201 2.23 5.25 -2.88
CA ILE A 201 1.68 5.44 -4.23
C ILE A 201 0.17 5.63 -4.07
N VAL A 202 -0.34 6.79 -4.49
CA VAL A 202 -1.71 7.22 -4.20
C VAL A 202 -2.43 7.75 -5.43
N THR A 203 -3.72 7.43 -5.56
CA THR A 203 -4.61 7.93 -6.62
C THR A 203 -5.39 9.15 -6.11
N LEU A 204 -5.21 10.29 -6.79
CA LEU A 204 -5.77 11.59 -6.38
C LEU A 204 -6.41 12.29 -7.59
N PRO A 205 -7.40 13.17 -7.40
CA PRO A 205 -7.84 14.08 -8.45
C PRO A 205 -6.66 14.91 -8.98
N SER A 206 -6.57 15.18 -10.29
CA SER A 206 -5.41 15.88 -10.90
C SER A 206 -5.06 17.20 -10.19
N LEU A 207 -6.07 17.95 -9.75
CA LEU A 207 -5.90 19.20 -9.02
C LEU A 207 -5.24 19.02 -7.64
N ASN A 208 -5.47 17.90 -6.96
CA ASN A 208 -4.80 17.53 -5.71
C ASN A 208 -3.40 16.94 -6.00
N ALA A 209 -3.24 16.17 -7.07
CA ALA A 209 -1.94 15.65 -7.52
C ALA A 209 -0.95 16.78 -7.84
N ASP A 210 -1.41 17.83 -8.54
CA ASP A 210 -0.60 19.01 -8.87
C ASP A 210 -0.06 19.73 -7.63
N VAL A 211 -0.77 19.74 -6.50
CA VAL A 211 -0.27 20.35 -5.26
C VAL A 211 1.02 19.65 -4.78
N PHE A 212 1.04 18.31 -4.78
CA PHE A 212 2.23 17.54 -4.38
C PHE A 212 3.40 17.71 -5.35
N ILE A 213 3.12 17.80 -6.65
CA ILE A 213 4.14 17.88 -7.70
C ILE A 213 4.77 19.27 -7.73
N ASN A 214 3.95 20.33 -7.66
CA ASN A 214 4.43 21.72 -7.58
C ASN A 214 5.18 21.99 -6.27
N ALA A 215 4.76 21.38 -5.16
CA ALA A 215 5.49 21.41 -3.89
C ALA A 215 6.75 20.52 -3.87
N ARG A 216 7.05 19.77 -4.94
CA ARG A 216 8.12 18.77 -5.06
C ARG A 216 8.03 17.60 -4.07
N LYS A 217 6.90 17.42 -3.40
CA LYS A 217 6.60 16.36 -2.43
C LYS A 217 6.17 15.04 -3.07
N GLY A 218 6.01 14.99 -4.40
CA GLY A 218 5.71 13.76 -5.13
C GLY A 218 5.93 13.84 -6.64
N ARG A 219 5.67 12.74 -7.35
CA ARG A 219 5.83 12.59 -8.81
C ARG A 219 4.69 11.77 -9.41
N ARG A 220 4.12 12.22 -10.53
CA ARG A 220 3.21 11.45 -11.39
C ARG A 220 3.83 10.12 -11.83
N ILE A 221 3.13 9.01 -11.57
CA ILE A 221 3.33 7.73 -12.23
C ILE A 221 2.34 7.67 -13.40
N ARG A 222 2.81 7.18 -14.55
CA ARG A 222 1.94 6.75 -15.66
C ARG A 222 2.24 5.28 -15.92
N TYR A 223 1.20 4.46 -15.94
CA TYR A 223 1.26 3.13 -16.52
C TYR A 223 1.19 3.28 -18.05
N SER A 224 1.96 2.48 -18.77
CA SER A 224 2.17 2.52 -20.22
C SER A 224 1.95 1.15 -20.84
#